data_AF-A0A1B6NXC0-F1
#
_entry.id   AF-A0A1B6NXC0-F1
#
_cell.length_a   1.000
_cell.length_b   1.000
_cell.length_c   1.000
_cell.angle_alpha   90.00
_cell.angle_beta   90.00
_cell.angle_gamma   90.00
#
_symmetry.space_group_name_H-M   'P 1'
#
loop_
_entity.id
_entity.type
_entity.pdbx_description
1 polymer ?
#
loop_
_entity_poly.entity_id
_entity_poly.type
_entity_poly.pdbx_seq_one_letter_code
_entity_poly.pdbx_strand_id
1 'polypeptide(L)'
;MPAPVFKEMWRTLESGQSWIGLVKNRRKNGDHYWVSAFVTPVYEGKSVVGYESVRVPALNDEIARASSVYARMQEGKSAVSPMS
;
A
#
# COMPACT_ATOMS: atom_id res chain seq x y z
N MET A 1 -5.11 -5.76 4.15
CA MET A 1 -3.72 -5.44 3.80
C MET A 1 -2.83 -5.83 4.97
N PRO A 2 -1.61 -6.36 4.78
CA PRO A 2 -0.71 -6.72 5.87
C PRO A 2 -0.25 -5.47 6.63
N ALA A 3 -0.18 -5.54 7.96
CA ALA A 3 0.30 -4.44 8.79
C ALA A 3 1.72 -3.94 8.41
N PRO A 4 2.68 -4.80 8.01
CA PRO A 4 4.01 -4.35 7.58
C PRO A 4 3.99 -3.42 6.37
N VAL A 5 3.11 -3.65 5.39
CA VAL A 5 3.00 -2.80 4.19
C VAL A 5 2.47 -1.42 4.58
N PHE A 6 1.48 -1.36 5.46
CA PHE A 6 0.95 -0.08 5.94
C PHE A 6 1.99 0.70 6.76
N LYS A 7 2.78 0.00 7.58
CA LYS A 7 3.87 0.59 8.35
C LYS A 7 4.97 1.13 7.45
N GLU A 8 5.33 0.41 6.40
CA GLU A 8 6.33 0.88 5.43
C GLU A 8 5.85 2.12 4.69
N MET A 9 4.59 2.18 4.26
CA MET A 9 3.99 3.37 3.65
C MET A 9 4.18 4.61 4.54
N TRP A 10 3.79 4.53 5.81
CA TRP A 10 3.94 5.67 6.74
C TRP A 10 5.40 6.04 6.96
N ARG A 11 6.29 5.06 7.15
CA ARG A 11 7.72 5.33 7.29
C ARG A 11 8.28 6.10 6.09
N THR A 12 7.86 5.73 4.88
CA THR A 12 8.28 6.38 3.63
C THR A 12 7.75 7.80 3.57
N LEU A 13 6.46 8.01 3.85
CA LEU A 13 5.82 9.32 3.88
C LEU A 13 6.41 10.27 4.94
N GLU A 14 6.66 9.76 6.14
CA GLU A 14 7.26 10.51 7.26
C GLU A 14 8.73 10.87 7.00
N SER A 15 9.42 10.11 6.13
CA SER A 15 10.76 10.47 5.63
C SER A 15 10.75 11.55 4.54
N GLY A 16 9.58 12.10 4.23
CA GLY A 16 9.40 13.12 3.20
C GLY A 16 9.39 12.57 1.77
N GLN A 17 9.37 11.25 1.61
CA GLN A 17 9.35 10.57 0.31
C GLN A 17 7.92 10.21 -0.11
N SER A 18 7.66 10.17 -1.41
CA SER A 18 6.39 9.64 -1.93
C SER A 18 6.37 8.11 -1.85
N TRP A 19 5.17 7.54 -1.69
CA TRP A 19 4.95 6.11 -1.65
C TRP A 19 4.04 5.67 -2.79
N ILE A 20 4.31 4.49 -3.36
CA ILE A 20 3.45 3.84 -4.34
C ILE A 20 3.21 2.39 -3.95
N GLY A 21 1.95 1.94 -4.05
CA GLY A 21 1.64 0.54 -3.81
C GLY A 21 0.16 0.18 -3.92
N LEU A 22 -0.09 -1.12 -3.84
CA LEU A 22 -1.42 -1.71 -3.97
C LEU A 22 -2.10 -1.78 -2.61
N VAL A 23 -3.25 -1.11 -2.47
CA VAL A 23 -3.99 -1.05 -1.20
C VAL A 23 -5.27 -1.86 -1.30
N LYS A 24 -5.42 -2.87 -0.43
CA LYS A 24 -6.67 -3.61 -0.23
C LYS A 24 -7.53 -2.91 0.81
N ASN A 25 -8.51 -2.14 0.36
CA ASN A 25 -9.47 -1.43 1.21
C ASN A 25 -10.68 -2.32 1.54
N ARG A 26 -11.28 -2.10 2.71
CA ARG A 26 -12.51 -2.73 3.15
C ARG A 26 -13.66 -1.72 3.10
N ARG A 27 -14.74 -2.06 2.41
CA ARG A 27 -15.98 -1.28 2.36
C ARG A 27 -16.77 -1.44 3.65
N LYS A 28 -17.70 -0.51 3.91
CA LYS A 28 -18.60 -0.57 5.08
C LYS A 28 -19.42 -1.86 5.13
N ASN A 29 -19.79 -2.41 3.98
CA ASN A 29 -20.55 -3.65 3.85
C ASN A 29 -19.70 -4.93 3.99
N GLY A 30 -18.38 -4.81 4.24
CA GLY A 30 -17.49 -5.95 4.41
C GLY A 30 -16.75 -6.39 3.13
N ASP A 31 -17.18 -5.93 1.96
CA ASP A 31 -16.50 -6.23 0.70
C ASP A 31 -15.13 -5.54 0.62
N HIS A 32 -14.31 -5.97 -0.34
CA HIS A 32 -13.01 -5.38 -0.59
C HIS A 32 -12.91 -4.80 -1.99
N TYR A 33 -12.08 -3.78 -2.13
CA TYR A 33 -11.64 -3.26 -3.42
C TYR A 33 -10.16 -2.92 -3.36
N TRP A 34 -9.53 -2.90 -4.53
CA TRP A 34 -8.10 -2.66 -4.68
C TRP A 34 -7.86 -1.40 -5.49
N VAL A 35 -6.86 -0.64 -5.05
CA VAL A 35 -6.37 0.54 -5.77
C VAL A 35 -4.85 0.47 -5.90
N SER A 36 -4.33 0.93 -7.02
CA SER A 36 -2.95 1.41 -7.10
C SER A 36 -2.95 2.85 -6.61
N ALA A 37 -2.22 3.10 -5.52
CA ALA A 37 -2.18 4.39 -4.85
C ALA A 37 -0.79 4.99 -4.92
N PHE A 38 -0.72 6.23 -5.37
CA PHE A 38 0.43 7.11 -5.19
C PHE A 38 0.08 8.09 -4.07
N VAL A 39 0.96 8.24 -3.09
CA VAL A 39 0.79 9.13 -1.94
C VAL A 39 2.02 10.00 -1.80
N THR A 40 1.83 11.31 -1.65
CA THR A 40 2.94 12.26 -1.51
C THR A 40 2.71 13.22 -0.35
N PRO A 41 3.76 13.59 0.42
CA PRO A 41 3.68 14.68 1.37
C PRO A 41 3.41 16.01 0.65
N VAL A 42 2.59 16.85 1.30
CA VAL A 42 2.31 18.22 0.90
C VAL A 42 3.06 19.15 1.85
N TYR A 43 3.83 20.08 1.29
CA TYR A 43 4.70 20.97 2.05
C TYR A 43 4.17 22.40 2.07
N GLU A 44 4.28 23.04 3.24
CA GLU A 44 4.26 24.48 3.39
C GLU A 44 5.65 24.93 3.89
N GLY A 45 6.43 25.54 2.99
CA GLY A 45 7.85 25.78 3.23
C GLY A 45 8.63 24.46 3.40
N LYS A 46 9.20 24.24 4.59
CA LYS A 46 9.95 23.01 4.93
C LYS A 46 9.12 22.00 5.75
N SER A 47 7.88 22.34 6.08
CA SER A 47 7.04 21.54 6.97
C SER A 47 6.02 20.74 6.17
N VAL A 48 5.85 19.46 6.48
CA VAL A 48 4.76 18.65 5.95
C VAL A 48 3.47 19.07 6.65
N VAL A 49 2.48 19.52 5.87
CA VAL A 49 1.16 19.97 6.37
C VAL A 49 0.04 18.97 6.06
N GLY A 50 0.33 17.96 5.25
CA GLY A 50 -0.62 16.91 4.91
C GLY A 50 -0.06 15.91 3.91
N TYR A 51 -0.93 15.04 3.43
CA TYR A 51 -0.61 14.05 2.39
C TYR A 51 -1.71 14.04 1.35
N GLU A 52 -1.32 14.01 0.08
CA GLU A 52 -2.22 13.85 -1.05
C GLU A 52 -2.09 12.45 -1.64
N SER A 53 -3.20 11.88 -2.12
CA SER A 53 -3.21 10.56 -2.74
C SER A 53 -4.00 10.54 -4.04
N VAL A 54 -3.33 10.13 -5.12
CA VAL A 54 -3.98 9.78 -6.39
C VAL A 54 -4.14 8.27 -6.44
N ARG A 55 -5.33 7.82 -6.84
CA ARG A 55 -5.70 6.39 -6.82
C ARG A 55 -6.40 6.02 -8.10
N VAL A 56 -6.01 4.87 -8.64
CA VAL A 56 -6.70 4.24 -9.76
C VAL A 56 -7.13 2.83 -9.36
N PRO A 57 -8.21 2.28 -9.95
CA PRO A 57 -8.52 0.87 -9.80
C PRO A 57 -7.31 0.01 -10.17
N ALA A 58 -6.98 -0.95 -9.32
CA ALA A 58 -5.89 -1.89 -9.62
C ALA A 58 -6.31 -2.85 -10.75
N LEU A 59 -5.36 -3.23 -11.60
CA LEU A 59 -5.59 -4.23 -12.64
C LEU A 59 -5.68 -5.63 -12.02
N ASN A 60 -6.42 -6.53 -12.66
CA ASN A 60 -6.64 -7.89 -12.15
C ASN A 60 -5.32 -8.65 -11.88
N ASP A 61 -4.33 -8.50 -12.76
CA ASP A 61 -3.03 -9.16 -12.58
C ASP A 61 -2.22 -8.57 -11.41
N GLU A 62 -2.34 -7.27 -11.17
CA GLU A 62 -1.73 -6.62 -9.99
C GLU A 62 -2.38 -7.12 -8.71
N ILE A 63 -3.72 -7.24 -8.71
CA ILE A 63 -4.49 -7.78 -7.59
C ILE A 63 -4.09 -9.23 -7.30
N ALA A 64 -3.95 -10.07 -8.33
CA ALA A 64 -3.58 -11.47 -8.18
C ALA A 64 -2.18 -11.60 -7.54
N ARG A 65 -1.19 -10.87 -8.07
CA ARG A 65 0.18 -10.85 -7.53
C ARG A 65 0.21 -10.33 -6.09
N ALA A 66 -0.40 -9.17 -5.83
CA ALA A 66 -0.41 -8.56 -4.51
C ALA A 66 -1.15 -9.43 -3.49
N SER A 67 -2.24 -10.09 -3.88
CA SER A 67 -3.00 -10.99 -3.01
C SER A 67 -2.15 -12.18 -2.54
N SER A 68 -1.37 -12.79 -3.44
CA SER A 68 -0.45 -13.88 -3.10
C SER A 68 0.62 -13.42 -2.10
N VAL A 69 1.27 -12.29 -2.37
CA VAL A 69 2.29 -11.71 -1.49
C VAL A 69 1.71 -11.34 -0.13
N TYR A 70 0.54 -10.71 -0.11
CA TYR A 70 -0.09 -10.24 1.13
C TYR A 70 -0.58 -11.39 1.99
N ALA A 71 -1.08 -12.48 1.41
CA ALA A 71 -1.45 -13.69 2.14
C ALA A 71 -0.23 -14.27 2.88
N ARG A 72 0.92 -14.38 2.18
CA ARG A 72 2.18 -14.85 2.79
C ARG A 72 2.63 -13.97 3.95
N MET A 73 2.62 -12.65 3.76
CA MET A 73 3.00 -11.70 4.81
C MET A 73 2.08 -11.79 6.03
N GLN A 74 0.79 -12.05 5.85
CA GLN A 74 -0.16 -12.25 6.96
C GLN A 74 0.12 -13.53 7.75
N GLU A 75 0.64 -14.56 7.09
CA GLU A 75 1.12 -15.80 7.72
C GLU A 75 2.53 -15.66 8.34
N GLY A 76 3.11 -14.45 8.36
CA GLY A 76 4.46 -14.21 8.87
C GLY A 76 5.58 -14.73 7.96
N LYS A 77 5.25 -15.12 6.72
CA LYS A 77 6.23 -15.61 5.73
C LYS A 77 6.82 -14.46 4.93
N SER A 78 7.96 -14.72 4.28
CA SER A 78 8.58 -13.75 3.36
C SER A 78 7.64 -13.38 2.21
N ALA A 79 7.68 -12.11 1.82
CA ALA A 79 6.90 -11.55 0.70
C ALA A 79 7.19 -12.25 -0.63
N VAL A 80 8.44 -12.70 -0.80
CA VAL A 80 8.86 -13.56 -1.91
C VAL A 80 8.74 -15.02 -1.52
N SER A 81 8.33 -15.86 -2.47
CA SER A 81 8.51 -17.30 -2.33
C SER A 81 10.01 -17.61 -2.37
N PRO A 82 10.53 -18.54 -1.54
CA PRO A 82 11.83 -19.12 -1.81
C PRO A 82 11.77 -19.64 -3.25
N MET A 83 12.72 -19.24 -4.11
CA MET A 83 12.82 -19.78 -5.47
C MET A 83 12.74 -21.31 -5.38
N SER A 84 11.78 -21.89 -6.10
CA SER A 84 11.71 -23.33 -6.35
C SER A 84 12.66 -23.68 -7.48
#